data_AF-A0A0J9C0A5-F1
#
_entry.id   AF-A0A0J9C0A5-F1
#
_cell.length_a   1.000
_cell.length_b   1.000
_cell.length_c   1.000
_cell.angle_alpha   90.00
_cell.angle_beta   90.00
_cell.angle_gamma   90.00
#
_symmetry.space_group_name_H-M   'P 1'
#
loop_
_entity.id
_entity.type
_entity.pdbx_description
1 polymer ?
#
loop_
_entity_poly.entity_id
_entity_poly.type
_entity_poly.pdbx_seq_one_letter_code
_entity_poly.pdbx_strand_id
1 'polypeptide(L)'
;MNNEFMEVLKIIADKRMEVSLDSMFNEDCEYKKMEERAAAMGVAYDSLKLSPELKEVVDDLLAERDGMNIEKVSLAYWAGVKDAIIILKELEIIAL
;
A
#
# COMPACT_ATOMS: atom_id res chain seq x y z
N MET A 1 14.17 -14.23 17.95
CA MET A 1 15.21 -13.43 17.27
C MET A 1 14.88 -13.05 15.82
N ASN A 2 13.67 -13.35 15.30
CA ASN A 2 13.33 -13.11 13.88
C ASN A 2 12.17 -12.10 13.66
N ASN A 3 11.35 -11.79 14.67
CA ASN A 3 10.19 -10.90 14.48
C ASN A 3 10.57 -9.41 14.52
N GLU A 4 11.41 -8.97 15.46
CA GLU A 4 11.82 -7.55 15.56
C GLU A 4 12.61 -7.10 14.32
N PHE A 5 13.48 -7.96 13.79
CA PHE A 5 14.22 -7.65 12.57
C PHE A 5 13.28 -7.50 11.36
N MET A 6 12.26 -8.36 11.27
CA MET A 6 11.24 -8.29 10.23
C MET A 6 10.34 -7.06 10.39
N GLU A 7 10.01 -6.64 11.61
CA GLU A 7 9.30 -5.39 11.87
C GLU A 7 10.11 -4.17 11.40
N VAL A 8 11.40 -4.12 11.72
CA VAL A 8 12.27 -3.02 11.28
C VAL A 8 12.35 -2.97 9.76
N LEU A 9 12.48 -4.11 9.09
CA LEU A 9 12.48 -4.17 7.62
C LEU A 9 11.14 -3.74 7.02
N LYS A 10 10.01 -4.10 7.64
CA LYS A 10 8.67 -3.64 7.23
C LYS A 10 8.56 -2.11 7.32
N ILE A 11 8.93 -1.53 8.46
CA ILE A 11 8.87 -0.07 8.68
C ILE A 11 9.73 0.69 7.66
N ILE A 12 10.92 0.17 7.34
CA ILE A 12 11.80 0.79 6.34
C ILE A 12 11.21 0.67 4.94
N ALA A 13 10.63 -0.49 4.59
CA ALA A 13 9.96 -0.70 3.32
C ALA A 13 8.74 0.23 3.16
N ASP A 14 7.92 0.37 4.20
CA ASP A 14 6.74 1.23 4.21
C ASP A 14 7.13 2.70 3.99
N LYS A 15 8.13 3.21 4.71
CA LYS A 15 8.64 4.58 4.50
C LYS A 15 9.18 4.82 3.10
N ARG A 16 9.87 3.84 2.51
CA ARG A 16 10.40 3.96 1.14
C ARG A 16 9.29 3.89 0.11
N MET A 17 8.28 3.06 0.35
CA MET A 17 7.09 2.94 -0.47
C MET A 17 6.34 4.27 -0.46
N GLU A 18 6.06 4.86 0.70
CA GLU A 18 5.43 6.19 0.81
C GLU A 18 6.17 7.25 0.00
N VAL A 19 7.50 7.33 0.12
CA VAL A 19 8.30 8.32 -0.63
C VAL A 19 8.26 8.06 -2.15
N SER A 20 8.29 6.79 -2.56
CA SER A 20 8.25 6.42 -3.98
C SER A 20 6.86 6.67 -4.58
N LEU A 21 5.83 6.37 -3.79
CA LEU A 21 4.44 6.65 -4.10
C LEU A 21 4.22 8.16 -4.21
N ASP A 22 4.58 8.96 -3.21
CA ASP A 22 4.52 10.43 -3.26
C ASP A 22 5.24 11.03 -4.47
N SER A 23 6.41 10.48 -4.82
CA SER A 23 7.17 10.92 -5.99
C SER A 23 6.48 10.55 -7.30
N MET A 24 5.88 9.36 -7.42
CA MET A 24 5.14 8.93 -8.61
C MET A 24 3.79 9.65 -8.74
N PHE A 25 3.14 9.97 -7.62
CA PHE A 25 1.81 10.55 -7.56
C PHE A 25 1.77 12.05 -7.87
N ASN A 26 2.86 12.76 -7.58
CA ASN A 26 2.99 14.16 -8.01
C ASN A 26 3.04 14.30 -9.54
N GLU A 27 3.32 13.23 -10.28
CA GLU A 27 3.42 13.23 -11.74
C GLU A 27 2.21 12.56 -12.44
N ASP A 28 1.41 11.75 -11.73
CA ASP A 28 0.28 10.99 -12.32
C ASP A 28 -1.09 11.63 -12.05
N CYS A 29 -1.67 12.20 -13.11
CA CYS A 29 -2.98 12.88 -13.08
C CYS A 29 -4.15 11.94 -12.76
N GLU A 30 -4.12 10.68 -13.19
CA GLU A 30 -5.22 9.74 -12.94
C GLU A 30 -5.19 9.22 -11.50
N TYR A 31 -3.99 9.03 -10.94
CA TYR A 31 -3.84 8.72 -9.53
C TYR A 31 -4.38 9.86 -8.65
N LYS A 32 -4.02 11.11 -8.95
CA LYS A 32 -4.52 12.28 -8.20
C LYS A 32 -6.05 12.38 -8.22
N LYS A 33 -6.69 12.13 -9.37
CA LYS A 33 -8.16 12.08 -9.47
C LYS A 33 -8.76 10.94 -8.63
N MET A 34 -8.06 9.81 -8.55
CA MET A 34 -8.50 8.68 -7.72
C MET A 34 -8.39 9.03 -6.23
N GLU A 35 -7.30 9.66 -5.80
CA GLU A 35 -7.11 10.13 -4.43
C GLU A 35 -8.17 11.18 -4.02
N GLU A 36 -8.42 12.16 -4.89
CA GLU A 36 -9.48 13.16 -4.68
C GLU A 36 -10.86 12.51 -4.55
N ARG A 37 -11.15 11.48 -5.36
CA ARG A 37 -12.39 10.70 -5.26
C ARG A 37 -12.46 9.89 -3.96
N ALA A 38 -11.36 9.28 -3.54
CA ALA A 38 -11.30 8.52 -2.29
C ALA A 38 -11.54 9.43 -1.08
N ALA A 39 -10.91 10.61 -1.06
CA ALA A 39 -11.13 11.64 -0.04
C ALA A 39 -12.60 12.11 -0.04
N ALA A 40 -13.18 12.38 -1.21
CA ALA A 40 -14.59 12.76 -1.32
C ALA A 40 -15.55 11.65 -0.85
N MET A 41 -15.23 10.38 -1.11
CA MET A 41 -15.99 9.24 -0.59
C MET A 41 -15.91 9.13 0.92
N GLY A 42 -14.75 9.40 1.53
CA GLY A 42 -14.60 9.44 2.99
C GLY A 42 -15.51 10.50 3.63
N VAL A 43 -15.52 11.71 3.09
CA VAL A 43 -16.42 12.79 3.55
C VAL A 43 -17.89 12.42 3.37
N ALA A 44 -18.24 11.78 2.25
CA ALA A 44 -19.60 11.32 2.01
C ALA A 44 -20.03 10.22 3.00
N TYR A 45 -19.13 9.29 3.32
CA TYR A 45 -19.34 8.25 4.33
C TYR A 45 -19.57 8.84 5.72
N ASP A 46 -18.74 9.79 6.15
CA ASP A 46 -18.91 10.48 7.44
C ASP A 46 -20.22 11.26 7.54
N SER A 47 -20.76 11.68 6.40
CA SER A 47 -22.03 12.40 6.31
C SER A 47 -23.26 11.47 6.37
N LEU A 48 -23.08 10.15 6.25
CA LEU A 48 -24.18 9.19 6.35
C LEU A 48 -24.67 9.11 7.80
N LYS A 49 -25.97 9.24 7.99
CA LYS A 49 -26.62 8.99 9.28
C LYS A 49 -26.86 7.49 9.45
N LEU A 50 -25.80 6.77 9.75
CA LEU A 50 -25.86 5.35 10.12
C LEU A 50 -26.17 5.20 11.62
N SER A 51 -26.78 4.08 12.00
CA SER A 51 -26.82 3.72 13.43
C SER A 51 -25.40 3.37 13.90
N PRO A 52 -25.08 3.56 15.19
CA PRO A 52 -23.74 3.27 15.72
C PRO A 52 -23.27 1.85 15.40
N GLU A 53 -24.16 0.85 15.53
CA GLU A 53 -23.84 -0.55 15.32
C GLU A 53 -23.56 -0.85 13.85
N LEU A 54 -24.27 -0.20 12.93
CA LEU A 54 -24.03 -0.37 11.49
C LEU A 54 -22.74 0.35 11.06
N LYS A 55 -22.42 1.49 11.70
CA LYS A 55 -21.18 2.22 11.44
C LYS A 55 -19.96 1.39 11.86
N GLU A 56 -20.00 0.80 13.05
CA GLU A 56 -18.94 -0.07 13.56
C GLU A 56 -18.66 -1.25 12.63
N VAL A 57 -19.71 -1.95 12.17
CA VAL A 57 -19.55 -3.07 11.23
C VAL A 57 -18.93 -2.62 9.90
N VAL A 58 -19.31 -1.45 9.39
CA VAL A 58 -18.75 -0.94 8.14
C VAL A 58 -17.30 -0.49 8.32
N ASP A 59 -16.97 0.14 9.45
CA ASP A 59 -15.60 0.55 9.78
C ASP A 59 -14.66 -0.67 9.89
N ASP A 60 -15.10 -1.74 10.55
CA ASP A 60 -14.33 -2.99 10.67
C ASP A 60 -14.06 -3.63 9.30
N LEU A 61 -15.07 -3.69 8.42
CA LEU A 61 -14.92 -4.23 7.07
C LEU A 61 -13.98 -3.39 6.19
N LEU A 62 -13.99 -2.07 6.36
CA LEU A 62 -13.06 -1.17 5.67
C LEU A 62 -11.62 -1.39 6.17
N ALA A 63 -11.43 -1.54 7.47
CA ALA A 63 -10.13 -1.82 8.07
C ALA A 63 -9.54 -3.17 7.60
N GLU A 64 -10.34 -4.22 7.55
CA GLU A 64 -9.92 -5.53 7.02
C GLU A 64 -9.50 -5.43 5.55
N ARG A 65 -10.30 -4.75 4.72
CA ARG A 65 -9.98 -4.52 3.30
C ARG A 65 -8.67 -3.77 3.13
N ASP A 66 -8.45 -2.72 3.93
CA ASP A 66 -7.24 -1.91 3.86
C ASP A 66 -6.02 -2.72 4.27
N GLY A 67 -6.14 -3.56 5.31
CA GLY A 67 -5.11 -4.54 5.68
C GLY A 67 -4.74 -5.50 4.54
N MET A 68 -5.75 -6.08 3.86
CA MET A 68 -5.53 -6.96 2.70
C MET A 68 -4.85 -6.25 1.53
N ASN A 69 -5.23 -4.99 1.26
CA ASN A 69 -4.62 -4.20 0.19
C ASN A 69 -3.15 -3.90 0.48
N ILE A 70 -2.80 -3.57 1.72
CA ILE A 70 -1.41 -3.35 2.13
C ILE A 70 -0.57 -4.62 1.93
N GLU A 71 -1.07 -5.78 2.36
CA GLU A 71 -0.37 -7.06 2.14
C GLU A 71 -0.15 -7.34 0.65
N LYS A 72 -1.18 -7.11 -0.17
CA LYS A 72 -1.09 -7.32 -1.62
C LYS A 72 -0.08 -6.39 -2.29
N VAL A 73 -0.07 -5.10 -1.92
CA VAL A 73 0.90 -4.11 -2.44
C VAL A 73 2.31 -4.49 -2.03
N SER A 74 2.51 -4.89 -0.76
CA SER A 74 3.81 -5.35 -0.26
C SER A 74 4.32 -6.57 -1.04
N LEU A 75 3.46 -7.58 -1.25
CA LEU A 75 3.82 -8.77 -2.03
C LEU A 75 4.14 -8.44 -3.49
N ALA A 76 3.39 -7.54 -4.13
CA ALA A 76 3.64 -7.10 -5.49
C ALA A 76 4.99 -6.36 -5.61
N TYR A 77 5.32 -5.50 -4.63
CA TYR A 77 6.62 -4.83 -4.57
C TYR A 77 7.78 -5.83 -4.45
N TRP A 78 7.68 -6.78 -3.52
CA TRP A 78 8.69 -7.83 -3.35
C TRP A 78 8.83 -8.74 -4.57
N ALA A 79 7.72 -9.04 -5.25
CA ALA A 79 7.75 -9.76 -6.52
C ALA A 79 8.51 -8.97 -7.59
N GLY A 80 8.24 -7.67 -7.75
CA GLY A 80 8.95 -6.80 -8.69
C GLY A 80 10.46 -6.69 -8.39
N VAL A 81 10.84 -6.58 -7.11
CA VAL A 81 12.26 -6.58 -6.70
C VAL A 81 12.93 -7.92 -7.03
N LYS A 82 12.24 -9.04 -6.77
CA LYS A 82 12.75 -10.37 -7.12
C LYS A 82 12.94 -10.52 -8.63
N ASP A 83 11.97 -10.07 -9.42
CA ASP A 83 12.05 -10.13 -10.89
C ASP A 83 13.21 -9.27 -11.41
N ALA A 84 13.42 -8.08 -10.84
CA ALA A 84 14.57 -7.24 -11.18
C ALA A 84 15.92 -7.94 -10.89
N ILE A 85 16.05 -8.63 -9.76
CA ILE A 85 17.26 -9.41 -9.43
C ILE A 85 17.47 -10.55 -10.44
N ILE A 86 16.39 -11.25 -10.83
CA ILE A 86 16.47 -12.32 -11.83
C ILE A 86 16.95 -11.77 -13.18
N ILE A 87 16.38 -10.65 -13.65
CA ILE A 87 16.79 -10.01 -14.90
C ILE A 87 18.27 -9.60 -14.85
N LEU A 88 18.71 -8.96 -13.76
CA LEU A 88 20.10 -8.54 -13.61
C LEU A 88 21.07 -9.73 -13.61
N LYS A 89 20.64 -10.87 -13.07
CA LYS A 89 21.40 -12.12 -13.14
C LYS A 89 21.44 -12.70 -14.55
N GLU A 90 20.32 -12.74 -15.26
CA GLU A 90 20.25 -13.24 -16.64
C GLU A 90 21.09 -12.40 -17.61
N LEU A 91 21.24 -11.11 -17.31
CA LEU A 91 22.14 -10.20 -18.04
C LEU A 91 23.61 -10.27 -17.59
N GLU A 92 23.95 -11.16 -16.65
CA GLU A 92 25.30 -11.32 -16.08
C GLU A 92 25.88 -10.05 -15.46
N ILE A 93 25.03 -9.10 -15.07
CA ILE A 93 25.44 -7.82 -14.44
C ILE A 93 25.87 -8.06 -12.99
N ILE A 94 25.22 -9.03 -12.33
CA ILE A 94 25.51 -9.41 -10.95
C ILE A 94 25.76 -10.92 -10.84
N ALA A 95 26.68 -11.30 -9.95
CA ALA A 95 26.91 -12.68 -9.52
C ALA A 95 26.51 -12.82 -8.04
N LEU A 96 25.96 -13.99 -7.68
CA LEU A 96 25.56 -14.32 -6.31
C LEU A 96 26.76 -14.68 -5.44
#